data_AF-A0A1I0T1S1-F1
#
_entry.id   AF-A0A1I0T1S1-F1
#
_cell.length_a   1.000
_cell.length_b   1.000
_cell.length_c   1.000
_cell.angle_alpha   90.00
_cell.angle_beta   90.00
_cell.angle_gamma   90.00
#
_symmetry.space_group_name_H-M   'P 1'
#
loop_
_entity.id
_entity.type
_entity.pdbx_description
1 polymer ?
#
loop_
_entity_poly.entity_id
_entity_poly.type
_entity_poly.pdbx_seq_one_letter_code
_entity_poly.pdbx_strand_id
1 'polypeptide(L)'
;MKKETSISAIPVEELYKKKKSLQGALLGLGLVLLVATAVIIYLAFSSNMPKVLMIVPFCSSLTLLPAFISLSQINTELKNRNAKS
;
A
#
# COMPACT_ATOMS: atom_id res chain seq x y z
N MET A 1 23.81 -3.56 10.96
CA MET A 1 23.93 -2.22 10.36
C MET A 1 22.53 -1.60 10.27
N LYS A 2 22.12 -0.80 11.26
CA LYS A 2 20.79 -0.20 11.36
C LYS A 2 20.68 0.89 10.27
N LYS A 3 19.98 0.60 9.16
CA LYS A 3 19.59 1.60 8.17
C LYS A 3 18.41 2.41 8.73
N GLU A 4 18.69 3.20 9.76
CA GLU A 4 17.80 4.25 10.25
C GLU A 4 18.12 5.54 9.49
N THR A 5 18.16 5.47 8.15
CA THR A 5 18.25 6.67 7.30
C THR A 5 16.88 7.31 7.20
N SER A 6 16.45 7.81 8.37
CA SER A 6 15.96 9.15 8.58
C SER A 6 14.96 9.64 7.52
N ILE A 7 13.76 9.10 7.59
CA ILE A 7 12.55 9.84 7.19
C ILE A 7 12.56 11.23 7.89
N SER A 8 13.23 11.32 9.04
CA SER A 8 13.47 12.48 9.90
C SER A 8 14.34 13.58 9.27
N ALA A 9 15.18 13.26 8.28
CA ALA A 9 16.07 14.20 7.58
C ALA A 9 15.47 14.75 6.29
N ILE A 10 14.36 14.17 5.83
CA ILE A 10 13.66 14.60 4.62
C ILE A 10 12.85 15.86 4.95
N PRO A 11 12.90 16.92 4.11
CA PRO A 11 12.09 18.12 4.30
C PRO A 11 10.60 17.79 4.21
N VAL A 12 9.78 18.55 4.95
CA VAL A 12 8.33 18.30 5.11
C VAL A 12 7.60 18.24 3.76
N GLU A 13 8.10 19.01 2.79
CA GLU A 13 7.62 19.08 1.41
C GLU A 13 7.85 17.78 0.64
N GLU A 14 9.02 17.17 0.77
CA GLU A 14 9.35 15.89 0.15
C GLU A 14 8.58 14.73 0.81
N LEU A 15 8.35 14.80 2.12
CA LEU A 15 7.47 13.88 2.84
C LEU A 15 6.03 13.93 2.31
N TYR A 16 5.50 15.12 2.03
CA TYR A 16 4.19 15.28 1.40
C TYR A 16 4.15 14.74 -0.04
N LYS A 17 5.21 14.99 -0.83
CA LYS A 17 5.35 14.42 -2.19
C LYS A 17 5.39 12.90 -2.16
N LYS A 18 6.16 12.31 -1.24
CA LYS A 18 6.24 10.85 -1.03
C LYS A 18 4.88 10.28 -0.63
N LYS A 19 4.16 10.92 0.29
CA LYS A 19 2.80 10.52 0.70
C LYS A 19 1.84 10.52 -0.50
N LYS A 20 1.83 11.60 -1.30
CA LYS A 20 0.97 11.72 -2.49
C LYS A 20 1.32 10.67 -3.55
N SER A 21 2.61 10.42 -3.78
CA SER A 21 3.08 9.36 -4.67
C SER A 21 2.67 7.98 -4.19
N LEU A 22 2.78 7.70 -2.88
CA LEU A 22 2.38 6.42 -2.29
C LEU A 22 0.86 6.22 -2.39
N GLN A 23 0.07 7.26 -2.12
CA GLN A 23 -1.38 7.23 -2.30
C GLN A 23 -1.77 6.98 -3.76
N GLY A 24 -1.12 7.64 -4.71
CA GLY A 24 -1.35 7.41 -6.13
C GLY A 24 -1.02 5.98 -6.54
N ALA A 25 0.12 5.46 -6.08
CA ALA A 25 0.50 4.06 -6.29
C ALA A 25 -0.48 3.08 -5.64
N LEU A 26 -0.99 3.40 -4.44
CA LEU A 26 -1.98 2.59 -3.73
C LEU A 26 -3.31 2.52 -4.49
N LEU A 27 -3.77 3.66 -5.03
CA LEU A 27 -4.98 3.73 -5.85
C LEU A 27 -4.80 2.97 -7.17
N GLY A 28 -3.64 3.13 -7.82
CA GLY A 28 -3.30 2.38 -9.03
C GLY A 28 -3.25 0.87 -8.79
N LEU A 29 -2.57 0.44 -7.73
CA LEU A 29 -2.54 -0.96 -7.30
C LEU A 29 -3.93 -1.49 -6.95
N GLY A 30 -4.74 -0.69 -6.25
CA GLY A 30 -6.12 -1.04 -5.91
C GLY A 30 -6.98 -1.27 -7.15
N LEU A 31 -6.84 -0.43 -8.18
CA LEU A 31 -7.56 -0.59 -9.45
C LEU A 31 -7.13 -1.87 -10.19
N VAL A 32 -5.82 -2.12 -10.28
CA VAL A 32 -5.27 -3.34 -10.90
C VAL A 32 -5.74 -4.59 -10.16
N LEU A 33 -5.73 -4.56 -8.83
CA LEU A 33 -6.24 -5.64 -7.99
C LEU A 33 -7.74 -5.90 -8.21
N LEU A 34 -8.54 -4.86 -8.41
CA LEU A 34 -9.98 -4.99 -8.67
C LEU A 34 -10.23 -5.68 -10.02
N VAL A 35 -9.50 -5.28 -11.06
CA VAL A 35 -9.58 -5.92 -12.39
C VAL A 35 -9.09 -7.38 -12.31
N ALA A 36 -7.96 -7.64 -11.66
CA ALA A 36 -7.44 -8.99 -11.48
C ALA A 36 -8.42 -9.88 -10.71
N THR A 37 -9.08 -9.35 -9.69
CA THR A 37 -10.10 -10.07 -8.91
C THR A 37 -11.30 -10.42 -9.79
N ALA A 38 -11.78 -9.50 -10.64
CA ALA A 38 -12.87 -9.77 -11.57
C ALA A 38 -12.52 -10.89 -12.58
N VAL A 39 -11.28 -10.90 -13.10
CA VAL A 39 -10.78 -11.96 -13.98
C VAL A 39 -10.73 -13.31 -13.26
N ILE A 40 -10.25 -13.35 -12.02
CA ILE A 40 -10.19 -14.58 -11.24
C ILE A 40 -11.59 -15.10 -10.90
N ILE A 41 -12.54 -14.21 -10.58
CA ILE A 41 -13.95 -14.59 -10.36
C ILE A 41 -14.50 -15.24 -11.63
N TYR A 42 -14.33 -14.60 -12.80
CA TYR A 42 -14.78 -15.15 -14.07
C TYR A 42 -14.19 -16.53 -14.35
N LEU A 43 -12.88 -16.69 -14.16
CA LEU A 43 -12.17 -17.96 -14.32
C LEU A 43 -12.67 -19.02 -13.33
N ALA A 44 -12.89 -18.67 -12.06
CA ALA A 44 -13.34 -19.60 -11.04
C ALA A 44 -14.72 -20.19 -11.36
N PHE A 45 -15.64 -19.37 -11.88
CA PHE A 45 -16.95 -19.82 -12.35
C PHE A 45 -16.83 -20.68 -13.61
N SER A 46 -15.96 -20.31 -14.55
CA SER A 46 -15.79 -21.06 -15.80
C SER A 46 -15.04 -22.39 -15.63
N SER A 47 -14.20 -22.53 -14.60
CA SER A 47 -13.31 -23.70 -14.41
C SER A 47 -13.70 -24.61 -13.24
N ASN A 48 -14.78 -24.31 -12.50
CA ASN A 48 -15.19 -25.04 -11.29
C ASN A 48 -14.06 -25.20 -10.24
N MET A 49 -13.15 -24.22 -10.16
CA MET A 49 -12.03 -24.21 -9.20
C MET A 49 -12.22 -23.11 -8.14
N PRO A 50 -13.08 -23.32 -7.11
CA PRO A 50 -13.36 -22.31 -6.09
C PRO A 50 -12.18 -22.01 -5.17
N LYS A 51 -11.14 -22.86 -5.16
CA LYS A 51 -9.95 -22.70 -4.30
C LYS A 51 -9.15 -21.44 -4.63
N VAL A 52 -9.18 -21.00 -5.90
CA VAL A 52 -8.44 -19.82 -6.34
C VAL A 52 -9.02 -18.54 -5.71
N LEU A 53 -10.33 -18.51 -5.46
CA LEU A 53 -11.03 -17.37 -4.86
C LEU A 53 -10.63 -17.13 -3.39
N MET A 54 -10.28 -18.19 -2.65
CA MET A 54 -9.83 -18.08 -1.25
C MET A 54 -8.45 -17.42 -1.11
N ILE A 55 -7.57 -17.55 -2.12
CA ILE A 55 -6.17 -17.12 -2.01
C ILE A 55 -5.96 -15.64 -2.39
N VAL A 56 -6.87 -15.08 -3.19
CA VAL A 56 -6.84 -13.69 -3.66
C VAL A 56 -6.77 -12.66 -2.52
N PRO A 57 -7.63 -12.72 -1.47
CA PRO A 57 -7.58 -11.73 -0.38
C PRO A 57 -6.31 -11.83 0.49
N PHE A 58 -5.73 -13.03 0.61
CA PHE A 58 -4.47 -13.22 1.35
C PHE A 58 -3.28 -12.66 0.60
N CYS A 59 -3.24 -12.87 -0.71
CA CYS A 59 -2.15 -12.37 -1.53
C CYS A 59 -2.19 -10.84 -1.63
N SER A 60 -3.37 -10.24 -1.81
CA SER A 60 -3.54 -8.79 -1.92
C SER A 60 -3.18 -8.03 -0.64
N SER A 61 -3.53 -8.56 0.53
CA SER A 61 -3.22 -7.94 1.82
C SER A 61 -1.71 -7.93 2.12
N LEU A 62 -0.98 -8.99 1.76
CA LEU A 62 0.47 -9.07 1.91
C LEU A 62 1.22 -8.02 1.07
N THR A 63 0.76 -7.74 -0.15
CA THR A 63 1.39 -6.74 -1.03
C THR A 63 1.13 -5.30 -0.57
N LEU A 64 0.01 -5.05 0.11
CA LEU A 64 -0.39 -3.72 0.57
C LEU A 64 0.22 -3.33 1.94
N LEU A 65 0.60 -4.31 2.76
CA LEU A 65 1.19 -4.10 4.09
C LEU A 65 2.41 -3.16 4.09
N PRO A 66 3.44 -3.34 3.25
CA PRO A 66 4.62 -2.46 3.24
C PRO A 66 4.28 -1.01 2.86
N ALA A 67 3.33 -0.84 1.94
CA ALA A 67 2.85 0.46 1.53
C ALA A 67 2.10 1.16 2.69
N PHE A 68 1.23 0.43 3.39
CA PHE A 68 0.51 0.96 4.55
C PHE A 68 1.45 1.34 5.70
N ILE A 69 2.43 0.49 6.00
CA ILE A 69 3.44 0.77 7.04
C ILE A 69 4.24 2.03 6.70
N SER A 70 4.71 2.13 5.45
CA SER A 70 5.45 3.31 4.98
C SER A 70 4.61 4.59 5.07
N LEU A 71 3.32 4.52 4.71
CA LEU A 71 2.40 5.66 4.76
C LEU A 71 2.08 6.09 6.21
N SER A 72 1.94 5.13 7.12
CA SER A 72 1.71 5.38 8.54
C SER A 72 2.94 5.99 9.23
N GLN A 73 4.14 5.51 8.91
CA GLN A 73 5.41 6.09 9.40
C GLN A 73 5.57 7.55 8.96
N ILE A 74 5.34 7.83 7.67
CA ILE A 74 5.37 9.20 7.11
C ILE A 74 4.35 10.11 7.80
N ASN A 75 3.13 9.62 8.03
CA ASN A 75 2.06 10.41 8.66
C ASN A 75 2.34 10.67 10.15
N THR A 76 2.89 9.69 10.86
CA THR A 76 3.29 9.82 12.26
C THR A 76 4.43 10.82 12.42
N GLU A 77 5.42 10.79 11.51
CA GLU A 77 6.47 11.80 11.48
C GLU A 77 5.95 13.21 11.19
N LEU A 78 5.07 13.38 10.20
CA LEU A 78 4.46 14.68 9.90
C LEU A 78 3.66 15.24 11.08
N LYS A 79 2.96 14.37 11.82
CA LYS A 79 2.19 14.74 13.02
C LYS A 79 3.11 15.14 14.18
N ASN A 80 4.20 14.40 14.41
CA ASN A 80 5.19 14.74 15.44
C ASN A 80 5.91 16.06 15.15
N ARG A 81 6.16 16.40 13.89
CA ARG A 81 6.78 17.69 13.53
C ARG A 81 5.83 18.87 13.66
N ASN A 82 4.54 18.71 13.31
CA ASN A 82 3.53 19.75 13.53
C ASN A 82 3.19 19.95 15.01
N ALA A 83 3.17 18.89 15.82
CA ALA A 83 2.86 18.97 17.25
C ALA A 83 4.01 19.56 18.10
N LYS A 84 5.20 19.75 17.52
CA LYS A 84 6.36 20.35 18.19
C LYS A 84 6.60 21.82 17.78
N SER A 85 5.69 22.41 17.00
CA SER A 85 5.68 23.83 16.64
C SER A 85 4.68 24.62 17.49
#